data_AF-A0A6M0FMW0-F1
#
_entry.id   AF-A0A6M0FMW0-F1
#
_cell.length_a   1.000
_cell.length_b   1.000
_cell.length_c   1.000
_cell.angle_alpha   90.00
_cell.angle_beta   90.00
_cell.angle_gamma   90.00
#
_symmetry.space_group_name_H-M   'P 1'
#
loop_
_entity.id
_entity.type
_entity.pdbx_description
1 polymer ?
#
loop_
_entity_poly.entity_id
_entity_poly.type
_entity_poly.pdbx_seq_one_letter_code
_entity_poly.pdbx_strand_id
1 'polypeptide(L)'
;MKNHVWKIGFLTGLILGLSNINKAVIVRSESIDTLAQSPDIAKSAQLTSSQLKQLVSVDRKTLEKEILKVIVPTYIPPGFKVDKLEIIDNDSVKSYKIIYRNSNNLCFYIADRILRRFIPPPPSLPLSQETVKVNSPFINETANLAITKYDRSSTNSSISLEFSKVDFESPCTEKDRAITTSEAVKIVESLQYLNP
;
A
#
# COMPACT_ATOMS: atom_id res chain seq x y z
N MET A 1 95.03 -8.85 -23.79
CA MET A 1 94.60 -9.98 -24.65
C MET A 1 94.09 -11.12 -23.78
N LYS A 2 92.78 -11.36 -23.77
CA LYS A 2 92.09 -12.67 -23.77
C LYS A 2 90.67 -12.45 -23.26
N ASN A 3 89.76 -12.49 -24.24
CA ASN A 3 88.32 -12.55 -24.06
C ASN A 3 87.95 -13.89 -23.43
N HIS A 4 86.95 -13.90 -22.54
CA HIS A 4 86.08 -15.06 -22.38
C HIS A 4 84.64 -14.60 -22.18
N VAL A 5 83.89 -14.76 -23.27
CA VAL A 5 82.44 -14.83 -23.35
C VAL A 5 81.99 -16.17 -22.77
N TRP A 6 80.82 -16.24 -22.12
CA TRP A 6 79.84 -17.35 -22.14
C TRP A 6 78.58 -16.85 -21.39
N LYS A 7 77.48 -16.52 -22.09
CA LYS A 7 76.36 -17.36 -22.57
C LYS A 7 75.39 -17.89 -21.48
N ILE A 8 74.16 -17.38 -21.59
CA ILE A 8 72.85 -18.05 -21.52
C ILE A 8 72.27 -18.37 -20.14
N GLY A 9 71.04 -17.86 -19.92
CA GLY A 9 70.13 -18.30 -18.86
C GLY A 9 68.76 -17.62 -18.95
N PHE A 10 68.08 -17.74 -20.09
CA PHE A 10 66.66 -17.45 -20.23
C PHE A 10 65.88 -18.51 -19.43
N LEU A 11 65.09 -18.13 -18.42
CA LEU A 11 64.12 -19.04 -17.82
C LEU A 11 62.79 -18.36 -17.53
N THR A 12 61.82 -18.78 -18.33
CA THR A 12 60.41 -19.06 -17.99
C THR A 12 59.56 -17.91 -17.49
N GLY A 13 58.78 -17.38 -18.43
CA GLY A 13 57.62 -16.55 -18.18
C GLY A 13 56.57 -17.26 -17.34
N LEU A 14 56.07 -16.53 -16.36
CA LEU A 14 54.83 -16.80 -15.66
C LEU A 14 53.80 -15.79 -16.20
N ILE A 15 53.13 -16.14 -17.30
CA ILE A 15 51.91 -15.41 -17.71
C ILE A 15 50.77 -16.06 -16.95
N LEU A 16 50.41 -15.46 -15.82
CA LEU A 16 49.15 -15.72 -15.14
C LEU A 16 48.03 -15.31 -16.11
N GLY A 17 47.35 -16.32 -16.67
CA GLY A 17 46.11 -16.13 -17.40
C GLY A 17 45.07 -15.56 -16.46
N LEU A 18 44.95 -14.24 -16.45
CA LEU A 18 43.76 -13.54 -15.97
C LEU A 18 42.64 -13.85 -16.98
N SER A 19 41.97 -14.98 -16.80
CA SER A 19 40.63 -15.17 -17.34
C SER A 19 39.75 -14.11 -16.68
N ASN A 20 39.58 -12.99 -17.38
CA ASN A 20 38.55 -11.99 -17.13
C ASN A 20 37.20 -12.70 -17.22
N ILE A 21 36.74 -13.22 -16.09
CA ILE A 21 35.36 -13.62 -15.88
C ILE A 21 34.59 -12.31 -15.85
N ASN A 22 34.16 -11.84 -17.02
CA ASN A 22 33.05 -10.92 -17.16
C ASN A 22 31.79 -11.65 -16.67
N LYS A 23 31.69 -11.89 -15.36
CA LYS A 23 30.41 -12.06 -14.69
C LYS A 23 29.81 -10.66 -14.69
N ALA A 24 29.18 -10.31 -15.81
CA ALA A 24 28.17 -9.29 -15.83
C ALA A 24 27.13 -9.71 -14.79
N VAL A 25 27.25 -9.15 -13.60
CA VAL A 25 26.21 -9.20 -12.59
C VAL A 25 25.07 -8.43 -13.22
N ILE A 26 24.11 -9.15 -13.79
CA ILE A 26 22.80 -8.61 -14.12
C ILE A 26 22.14 -8.35 -12.76
N VAL A 27 22.50 -7.22 -12.14
CA VAL A 27 21.71 -6.63 -11.06
C VAL A 27 20.41 -6.25 -11.74
N ARG A 28 19.43 -7.13 -11.59
CA ARG A 28 18.06 -6.97 -12.10
C ARG A 28 17.61 -5.53 -11.85
N SER A 29 17.19 -4.87 -12.92
CA SER A 29 16.52 -3.57 -12.93
C SER A 29 15.14 -3.57 -12.26
N GLU A 30 14.77 -4.63 -11.54
CA GLU A 30 13.49 -4.81 -10.86
C GLU A 30 13.18 -3.70 -9.83
N SER A 31 14.17 -2.93 -9.38
CA SER A 31 13.97 -1.84 -8.41
C SER A 31 13.65 -0.46 -9.01
N ILE A 32 13.87 -0.25 -10.31
CA ILE A 32 13.64 1.06 -10.95
C ILE A 32 12.21 1.14 -11.50
N ASP A 33 11.68 0.04 -12.05
CA ASP A 33 10.32 0.00 -12.62
C ASP A 33 9.22 0.04 -11.55
N THR A 34 9.46 -0.49 -10.34
CA THR A 34 8.52 -0.43 -9.20
C THR A 34 8.31 0.99 -8.68
N LEU A 35 9.38 1.79 -8.69
CA LEU A 35 9.32 3.21 -8.35
C LEU A 35 8.58 4.05 -9.41
N ALA A 36 8.49 3.58 -10.65
CA ALA A 36 7.83 4.28 -11.75
C ALA A 36 6.30 4.11 -11.76
N GLN A 37 5.77 3.02 -11.18
CA GLN A 37 4.31 2.79 -11.09
C GLN A 37 3.65 3.49 -9.88
N SER A 38 4.41 3.66 -8.79
CA SER A 38 3.91 4.31 -7.57
C SER A 38 3.34 5.73 -7.78
N PRO A 39 3.92 6.61 -8.64
CA PRO A 39 3.37 7.93 -8.93
C PRO A 39 1.96 7.93 -9.55
N ASP A 40 1.67 7.01 -10.47
CA ASP A 40 0.37 6.95 -11.14
C ASP A 40 -0.73 6.42 -10.21
N ILE A 41 -0.39 5.41 -9.40
CA ILE A 41 -1.27 4.89 -8.34
C ILE A 41 -1.52 5.97 -7.30
N ALA A 42 -0.48 6.69 -6.87
CA ALA A 42 -0.59 7.77 -5.91
C ALA A 42 -1.46 8.93 -6.41
N LYS A 43 -1.28 9.30 -7.69
CA LYS A 43 -2.10 10.33 -8.34
C LYS A 43 -3.57 9.91 -8.39
N SER A 44 -3.86 8.66 -8.71
CA SER A 44 -5.21 8.10 -8.75
C SER A 44 -5.87 8.10 -7.36
N ALA A 45 -5.09 7.78 -6.32
CA ALA A 45 -5.47 7.89 -4.92
C ALA A 45 -5.54 9.35 -4.40
N GLN A 46 -5.36 10.34 -5.26
CA GLN A 46 -5.31 11.76 -4.92
C GLN A 46 -4.30 12.13 -3.81
N LEU A 47 -3.18 11.39 -3.74
CA LEU A 47 -2.11 11.69 -2.80
C LEU A 47 -1.25 12.84 -3.31
N THR A 48 -0.91 13.76 -2.41
CA THR A 48 0.15 14.75 -2.66
C THR A 48 1.53 14.09 -2.66
N SER A 49 2.52 14.72 -3.25
CA SER A 49 3.91 14.20 -3.24
C SER A 49 4.47 14.03 -1.83
N SER A 50 4.03 14.84 -0.86
CA SER A 50 4.42 14.70 0.55
C SER A 50 3.80 13.47 1.19
N GLN A 51 2.50 13.25 0.99
CA GLN A 51 1.79 12.07 1.48
C GLN A 51 2.34 10.78 0.86
N LEU A 52 2.63 10.79 -0.44
CA LEU A 52 3.29 9.68 -1.14
C LEU A 52 4.62 9.32 -0.48
N LYS A 53 5.49 10.31 -0.25
CA LYS A 53 6.79 10.08 0.42
C LYS A 53 6.64 9.45 1.80
N GLN A 54 5.67 9.91 2.59
CA GLN A 54 5.42 9.35 3.91
C GLN A 54 4.92 7.90 3.84
N LEU A 55 3.97 7.60 2.94
CA LEU A 55 3.47 6.23 2.76
C LEU A 55 4.55 5.26 2.25
N VAL A 56 5.36 5.69 1.27
CA VAL A 56 6.48 4.89 0.78
C VAL A 56 7.53 4.62 1.87
N SER A 57 7.69 5.54 2.83
CA SER A 57 8.64 5.35 3.94
C SER A 57 8.24 4.22 4.90
N VAL A 58 6.94 3.94 5.03
CA VAL A 58 6.43 2.85 5.88
C VAL A 58 6.21 1.55 5.11
N ASP A 59 5.97 1.63 3.80
CA ASP A 59 5.82 0.50 2.88
C ASP A 59 7.10 -0.35 2.72
N ARG A 60 8.27 0.27 2.94
CA ARG A 60 9.58 -0.33 2.64
C ARG A 60 10.27 -1.02 3.80
N LYS A 61 9.76 -0.90 5.02
CA LYS A 61 10.50 -1.38 6.20
C LYS A 61 9.98 -2.73 6.64
N THR A 62 10.83 -3.74 6.53
CA THR A 62 10.69 -5.03 7.18
C THR A 62 10.69 -4.83 8.69
N LEU A 63 9.55 -4.94 9.35
CA LEU A 63 9.57 -5.36 10.75
C LEU A 63 10.03 -6.82 10.73
N GLU A 64 10.84 -7.26 11.70
CA GLU A 64 11.55 -8.55 11.70
C GLU A 64 10.68 -9.80 11.43
N LYS A 65 9.35 -9.66 11.29
CA LYS A 65 8.44 -10.74 10.89
C LYS A 65 7.40 -10.38 9.82
N GLU A 66 7.14 -9.11 9.49
CA GLU A 66 6.12 -8.76 8.48
C GLU A 66 6.45 -7.45 7.75
N ILE A 67 6.28 -7.47 6.42
CA ILE A 67 6.37 -6.27 5.56
C ILE A 67 4.99 -5.62 5.56
N LEU A 68 4.90 -4.39 6.08
CA LEU A 68 3.72 -3.56 5.87
C LEU A 68 3.67 -3.17 4.40
N LYS A 69 2.58 -3.50 3.73
CA LYS A 69 2.33 -3.07 2.35
C LYS A 69 1.21 -2.04 2.34
N VAL A 70 1.48 -0.86 1.81
CA VAL A 70 0.50 0.22 1.72
C VAL A 70 -0.45 -0.07 0.57
N ILE A 71 -1.74 0.03 0.84
CA ILE A 71 -2.82 -0.22 -0.12
C ILE A 71 -3.65 1.05 -0.22
N VAL A 72 -3.92 1.46 -1.45
CA VAL A 72 -4.65 2.68 -1.77
C VAL A 72 -5.70 2.38 -2.83
N PRO A 73 -6.80 3.15 -2.87
CA PRO A 73 -7.80 3.02 -3.91
C PRO A 73 -7.35 3.81 -5.14
N THR A 74 -7.49 3.22 -6.33
CA THR A 74 -7.25 3.92 -7.60
C THR A 74 -8.50 4.60 -8.14
N TYR A 75 -9.67 4.30 -7.57
CA TYR A 75 -10.91 5.04 -7.78
C TYR A 75 -11.28 5.83 -6.51
N ILE A 76 -11.37 7.16 -6.67
CA ILE A 76 -11.89 8.07 -5.65
C ILE A 76 -13.17 8.71 -6.20
N PRO A 77 -14.31 8.64 -5.49
CA PRO A 77 -15.54 9.25 -5.98
C PRO A 77 -15.37 10.77 -6.20
N PRO A 78 -16.06 11.37 -7.19
CA PRO A 78 -15.97 12.80 -7.44
C PRO A 78 -16.25 13.66 -6.19
N GLY A 79 -15.42 14.68 -5.98
CA GLY A 79 -15.54 15.62 -4.86
C GLY A 79 -14.93 15.15 -3.54
N PHE A 80 -14.49 13.88 -3.45
CA PHE A 80 -13.65 13.44 -2.33
C PHE A 80 -12.21 13.90 -2.52
N LYS A 81 -11.54 14.14 -1.40
CA LYS A 81 -10.11 14.39 -1.29
C LYS A 81 -9.56 13.70 -0.05
N VAL A 82 -8.24 13.53 0.02
CA VAL A 82 -7.59 13.12 1.28
C VAL A 82 -7.79 14.22 2.31
N ASP A 83 -8.56 13.92 3.34
CA ASP A 83 -8.83 14.80 4.48
C ASP A 83 -7.72 14.70 5.51
N LYS A 84 -7.26 13.47 5.78
CA LYS A 84 -6.23 13.20 6.77
C LYS A 84 -5.41 11.96 6.40
N LEU A 85 -4.11 12.05 6.65
CA LEU A 85 -3.18 10.92 6.64
C LEU A 85 -2.61 10.77 8.05
N GLU A 86 -2.77 9.60 8.64
CA GLU A 86 -2.16 9.23 9.92
C GLU A 86 -1.13 8.13 9.66
N ILE A 87 0.07 8.31 10.20
CA ILE A 87 1.16 7.33 10.09
C ILE A 87 1.72 7.10 11.49
N ILE A 88 1.86 5.84 11.86
CA ILE A 88 2.69 5.40 12.97
C ILE A 88 3.94 4.79 12.34
N ASP A 89 5.10 5.37 12.61
CA ASP A 89 6.42 4.79 12.27
C ASP A 89 7.29 4.84 13.52
N ASN A 90 7.23 3.78 14.33
CA ASN A 90 8.16 3.56 15.43
C ASN A 90 8.85 2.19 15.28
N ASP A 91 9.76 1.87 16.20
CA ASP A 91 10.57 0.64 16.12
C ASP A 91 9.75 -0.64 16.27
N SER A 92 8.59 -0.57 16.93
CA SER A 92 7.75 -1.73 17.23
C SER A 92 6.56 -1.89 16.29
N VAL A 93 6.04 -0.78 15.76
CA VAL A 93 4.78 -0.73 15.03
C VAL A 93 4.91 0.23 13.86
N LYS A 94 4.45 -0.24 12.70
CA LYS A 94 4.23 0.58 11.52
C LYS A 94 2.79 0.41 11.06
N SER A 95 2.12 1.51 10.84
CA SER A 95 0.73 1.50 10.40
C SER A 95 0.39 2.81 9.71
N TYR A 96 -0.65 2.78 8.88
CA TYR A 96 -1.16 3.97 8.21
C TYR A 96 -2.68 3.97 8.20
N LYS A 97 -3.25 5.17 8.09
CA LYS A 97 -4.67 5.39 7.87
C LYS A 97 -4.87 6.60 6.98
N ILE A 98 -5.64 6.42 5.90
CA ILE A 98 -5.99 7.46 4.95
C ILE A 98 -7.49 7.71 5.05
N ILE A 99 -7.87 8.95 5.35
CA ILE A 99 -9.26 9.38 5.47
C ILE A 99 -9.60 10.23 4.26
N TYR A 100 -10.68 9.88 3.56
CA TYR A 100 -11.22 10.63 2.44
C TYR A 100 -12.56 11.24 2.81
N ARG A 101 -12.73 12.54 2.55
CA ARG A 101 -13.98 13.26 2.84
C ARG A 101 -14.34 14.22 1.70
N ASN A 102 -15.63 14.41 1.46
CA ASN A 102 -16.13 15.44 0.55
C ASN A 102 -16.84 16.59 1.30
N SER A 103 -17.30 17.60 0.56
CA SER A 103 -17.99 18.78 1.12
C SER A 103 -19.33 18.48 1.79
N ASN A 104 -19.92 17.29 1.55
CA ASN A 104 -21.20 16.86 2.11
C ASN A 104 -21.02 16.01 3.37
N ASN A 105 -19.83 16.00 3.97
CA ASN A 105 -19.43 15.13 5.09
C ASN A 105 -19.61 13.63 4.81
N LEU A 106 -19.63 13.22 3.55
CA LEU A 106 -19.49 11.81 3.22
C LEU A 106 -18.02 11.42 3.44
N CYS A 107 -17.78 10.35 4.19
CA CYS A 107 -16.44 9.97 4.59
C CYS A 107 -16.22 8.46 4.54
N PHE A 108 -15.05 8.05 4.08
CA PHE A 108 -14.55 6.69 4.24
C PHE A 108 -13.06 6.71 4.57
N TYR A 109 -12.55 5.63 5.13
CA TYR A 109 -11.12 5.47 5.35
C TYR A 109 -10.62 4.10 4.93
N ILE A 110 -9.32 4.04 4.65
CA ILE A 110 -8.56 2.81 4.46
C ILE A 110 -7.44 2.84 5.48
N ALA A 111 -7.31 1.79 6.28
CA ALA A 111 -6.29 1.68 7.30
C ALA A 111 -5.68 0.29 7.30
N ASP A 112 -4.44 0.21 7.78
CA ASP A 112 -3.96 -1.04 8.34
C ASP A 112 -4.71 -1.34 9.66
N ARG A 113 -4.85 -2.63 9.97
CA ARG A 113 -5.64 -3.13 11.10
C ARG A 113 -5.26 -2.51 12.46
N ILE A 114 -4.01 -2.09 12.63
CA ILE A 114 -3.52 -1.51 13.88
C ILE A 114 -4.14 -0.13 14.14
N LEU A 115 -4.40 0.66 13.10
CA LEU A 115 -4.98 2.00 13.19
C LEU A 115 -6.50 2.03 13.03
N ARG A 116 -7.15 0.86 13.06
CA ARG A 116 -8.61 0.79 13.14
C ARG A 116 -9.08 1.55 14.36
N ARG A 117 -9.94 2.54 14.16
CA ARG A 117 -10.69 3.12 15.26
C ARG A 117 -11.94 2.29 15.43
N PHE A 118 -12.16 1.76 16.63
CA PHE A 118 -13.46 1.25 17.00
C PHE A 118 -14.44 2.43 17.01
N ILE A 119 -15.28 2.52 15.98
CA ILE A 119 -16.45 3.40 16.02
C ILE A 119 -17.51 2.60 16.76
N PRO A 120 -17.91 3.00 17.97
CA PRO A 120 -18.98 2.30 18.65
C PRO A 120 -20.22 2.33 17.75
N PRO A 121 -20.98 1.22 17.68
CA PRO A 121 -22.21 1.23 16.92
C PRO A 121 -23.10 2.35 17.46
N PRO A 122 -23.89 3.01 16.59
CA PRO A 122 -24.93 3.92 17.03
C PRO A 122 -25.75 3.26 18.16
N PRO A 123 -26.26 4.04 19.14
CA PRO A 123 -27.05 3.49 20.24
C PRO A 123 -28.40 2.89 19.80
N SER A 124 -28.67 2.82 18.49
CA SER A 124 -29.85 2.22 17.91
C SER A 124 -29.60 0.76 17.50
N LEU A 125 -30.69 -0.02 17.49
CA LEU A 125 -30.63 -1.42 17.07
C LEU A 125 -30.38 -1.52 15.55
N PRO A 126 -29.54 -2.47 15.10
CA PRO A 126 -29.41 -2.77 13.68
C PRO A 126 -30.75 -3.29 13.14
N LEU A 127 -31.24 -2.68 12.06
CA LEU A 127 -32.45 -3.09 11.34
C LEU A 127 -32.18 -4.24 10.38
N SER A 128 -31.07 -4.15 9.64
CA SER A 128 -30.68 -5.18 8.70
C SER A 128 -29.16 -5.23 8.56
N GLN A 129 -28.68 -6.43 8.23
CA GLN A 129 -27.30 -6.67 7.86
C GLN A 129 -27.30 -7.40 6.51
N GLU A 130 -26.55 -6.86 5.57
CA GLU A 130 -26.42 -7.40 4.22
C GLU A 130 -24.93 -7.54 3.90
N THR A 131 -24.59 -8.52 3.06
CA THR A 131 -23.22 -8.68 2.55
C THR A 131 -23.23 -8.55 1.04
N VAL A 132 -22.28 -7.77 0.51
CA VAL A 132 -22.06 -7.63 -0.93
C VAL A 132 -20.71 -8.20 -1.28
N LYS A 133 -20.70 -9.16 -2.19
CA LYS A 133 -19.48 -9.73 -2.76
C LYS A 133 -18.83 -8.73 -3.69
N VAL A 134 -17.53 -8.51 -3.54
CA VAL A 134 -16.74 -7.61 -4.37
C VAL A 134 -15.52 -8.32 -4.91
N ASN A 135 -15.21 -8.04 -6.19
CA ASN A 135 -14.07 -8.61 -6.89
C ASN A 135 -12.98 -7.55 -6.99
N SER A 136 -12.04 -7.56 -6.06
CA SER A 136 -10.90 -6.65 -6.09
C SER A 136 -9.69 -7.39 -6.64
N PRO A 137 -8.98 -6.89 -7.67
CA PRO A 137 -7.74 -7.53 -8.17
C PRO A 137 -6.67 -7.70 -7.09
N PHE A 138 -6.72 -6.88 -6.05
CA PHE A 138 -5.84 -6.95 -4.88
C PHE A 138 -6.19 -8.14 -3.96
N ILE A 139 -7.48 -8.47 -3.88
CA ILE A 139 -8.01 -9.56 -3.08
C ILE A 139 -8.10 -10.72 -4.05
N ASN A 140 -7.09 -11.62 -4.06
CA ASN A 140 -7.09 -12.82 -4.92
C ASN A 140 -8.27 -13.80 -4.64
N GLU A 141 -9.28 -13.34 -3.92
CA GLU A 141 -10.49 -14.00 -3.47
C GLU A 141 -11.66 -13.00 -3.49
N THR A 142 -12.89 -13.48 -3.35
CA THR A 142 -14.05 -12.60 -3.22
C THR A 142 -14.08 -11.99 -1.82
N ALA A 143 -14.02 -10.67 -1.71
CA ALA A 143 -14.21 -9.97 -0.45
C ALA A 143 -15.71 -9.76 -0.16
N ASN A 144 -16.08 -9.71 1.12
CA ASN A 144 -17.46 -9.44 1.53
C ASN A 144 -17.54 -8.08 2.23
N LEU A 145 -18.16 -7.11 1.56
CA LEU A 145 -18.55 -5.86 2.19
C LEU A 145 -19.74 -6.10 3.11
N ALA A 146 -19.58 -5.85 4.41
CA ALA A 146 -20.67 -5.86 5.37
C ALA A 146 -21.38 -4.50 5.36
N ILE A 147 -22.70 -4.52 5.28
CA ILE A 147 -23.55 -3.32 5.29
C ILE A 147 -24.53 -3.47 6.44
N THR A 148 -24.51 -2.52 7.37
CA THR A 148 -25.42 -2.50 8.52
C THR A 148 -26.29 -1.25 8.47
N LYS A 149 -27.61 -1.44 8.47
CA LYS A 149 -28.60 -0.35 8.55
C LYS A 149 -29.14 -0.28 9.98
N TYR A 150 -29.37 0.92 10.50
CA TYR A 150 -29.81 1.14 11.90
C TYR A 150 -31.17 1.83 11.98
N ASP A 151 -31.94 1.56 13.05
CA ASP A 151 -33.29 2.09 13.24
C ASP A 151 -33.30 3.57 13.66
N ARG A 152 -34.29 4.31 13.14
CA ARG A 152 -34.60 5.75 13.25
C ARG A 152 -33.73 6.70 12.40
N SER A 153 -34.38 7.32 11.39
CA SER A 153 -33.92 8.52 10.65
C SER A 153 -32.59 8.42 9.86
N SER A 154 -32.05 7.22 9.68
CA SER A 154 -30.60 7.01 9.55
C SER A 154 -30.01 7.34 8.18
N THR A 155 -29.39 8.52 8.08
CA THR A 155 -28.26 8.79 7.18
C THR A 155 -26.99 7.98 7.50
N ASN A 156 -27.04 7.17 8.56
CA ASN A 156 -25.88 6.55 9.20
C ASN A 156 -25.92 5.02 9.03
N SER A 157 -25.98 4.54 7.79
CA SER A 157 -25.61 3.14 7.50
C SER A 157 -24.12 2.96 7.81
N SER A 158 -23.66 1.77 8.20
CA SER A 158 -22.23 1.44 8.24
C SER A 158 -21.92 0.49 7.09
N ILE A 159 -20.80 0.73 6.41
CA ILE A 159 -20.24 -0.14 5.39
C ILE A 159 -18.81 -0.45 5.81
N SER A 160 -18.47 -1.72 5.93
CA SER A 160 -17.13 -2.14 6.31
C SER A 160 -16.61 -3.34 5.53
N LEU A 161 -15.30 -3.37 5.34
CA LEU A 161 -14.55 -4.52 4.90
C LEU A 161 -13.42 -4.72 5.90
N GLU A 162 -13.31 -5.92 6.46
CA GLU A 162 -12.11 -6.37 7.13
C GLU A 162 -11.54 -7.51 6.27
N PHE A 163 -10.45 -7.24 5.54
CA PHE A 163 -9.81 -8.24 4.70
C PHE A 163 -8.31 -8.25 4.94
N SER A 164 -7.80 -9.41 5.39
CA SER A 164 -6.39 -9.62 5.71
C SER A 164 -5.88 -8.59 6.72
N LYS A 165 -5.15 -7.57 6.25
CA LYS A 165 -4.57 -6.48 7.07
C LYS A 165 -5.11 -5.11 6.72
N VAL A 166 -6.13 -5.04 5.86
CA VAL A 166 -6.77 -3.78 5.47
C VAL A 166 -8.18 -3.72 6.03
N ASP A 167 -8.44 -2.59 6.66
CA ASP A 167 -9.77 -2.16 7.04
C ASP A 167 -10.22 -1.05 6.11
N PHE A 168 -11.43 -1.20 5.57
CA PHE A 168 -12.18 -0.15 4.92
C PHE A 168 -13.46 0.08 5.72
N GLU A 169 -13.79 1.35 6.00
CA GLU A 169 -15.01 1.68 6.72
C GLU A 169 -15.59 3.03 6.29
N SER A 170 -16.91 3.11 6.30
CA SER A 170 -17.71 4.32 6.12
C SER A 170 -18.95 4.24 7.01
N PRO A 171 -19.32 5.29 7.76
CA PRO A 171 -18.65 6.60 7.84
C PRO A 171 -17.35 6.54 8.67
N CYS A 172 -16.57 7.63 8.70
CA CYS A 172 -15.35 7.71 9.49
C CYS A 172 -15.57 8.02 10.98
N THR A 173 -16.70 8.66 11.30
CA THR A 173 -17.14 9.01 12.65
C THR A 173 -18.67 9.03 12.69
N GLU A 174 -19.27 9.08 13.89
CA GLU A 174 -20.74 9.18 14.05
C GLU A 174 -21.35 10.47 13.48
N LYS A 175 -20.53 11.51 13.27
CA LYS A 175 -20.96 12.79 12.70
C LYS A 175 -20.87 12.82 11.16
N ASP A 176 -20.13 11.87 10.60
CA ASP A 176 -19.97 11.75 9.15
C ASP A 176 -21.13 10.92 8.56
N ARG A 177 -21.41 11.17 7.29
CA ARG A 177 -22.36 10.38 6.50
C ARG A 177 -21.64 9.25 5.80
N ALA A 178 -22.31 8.10 5.74
CA ALA A 178 -21.79 6.96 5.00
C ALA A 178 -21.87 7.20 3.49
N ILE A 179 -20.90 6.69 2.76
CA ILE A 179 -20.98 6.63 1.30
C ILE A 179 -22.06 5.61 0.88
N THR A 180 -22.45 5.62 -0.39
CA THR A 180 -23.40 4.63 -0.90
C THR A 180 -22.71 3.28 -1.08
N THR A 181 -23.48 2.19 -1.03
CA THR A 181 -22.97 0.84 -1.32
C THR A 181 -22.30 0.75 -2.69
N SER A 182 -22.88 1.39 -3.72
CA SER A 182 -22.30 1.37 -5.07
C SER A 182 -20.91 2.03 -5.12
N GLU A 183 -20.72 3.14 -4.40
CA GLU A 183 -19.40 3.79 -4.32
C GLU A 183 -18.41 2.96 -3.49
N ALA A 184 -18.86 2.34 -2.39
CA ALA A 184 -18.02 1.45 -1.60
C ALA A 184 -17.48 0.26 -2.41
N VAL A 185 -18.35 -0.37 -3.23
CA VAL A 185 -17.96 -1.45 -4.13
C VAL A 185 -16.85 -0.99 -5.07
N LYS A 186 -17.05 0.12 -5.80
CA LYS A 186 -16.04 0.64 -6.74
C LYS A 186 -14.71 0.97 -6.06
N ILE A 187 -14.75 1.55 -4.86
CA ILE A 187 -13.53 1.85 -4.08
C ILE A 187 -12.78 0.56 -3.76
N VAL A 188 -13.47 -0.45 -3.21
CA VAL A 188 -12.85 -1.73 -2.84
C VAL A 188 -12.32 -2.48 -4.05
N GLU A 189 -13.07 -2.51 -5.15
CA GLU A 189 -12.64 -3.12 -6.42
C GLU A 189 -11.42 -2.40 -7.02
N SER A 190 -11.18 -1.14 -6.66
CA SER A 190 -10.03 -0.35 -7.13
C SER A 190 -8.79 -0.40 -6.24
N LEU A 191 -8.83 -1.12 -5.10
CA LEU A 191 -7.70 -1.21 -4.19
C LEU A 191 -6.49 -1.84 -4.87
N GLN A 192 -5.33 -1.22 -4.68
CA GLN A 192 -4.05 -1.68 -5.22
C GLN A 192 -2.92 -1.38 -4.22
N TYR A 193 -1.84 -2.17 -4.31
CA TYR A 193 -0.60 -1.83 -3.61
C TYR A 193 -0.03 -0.52 -4.16
N LEU A 194 0.40 0.38 -3.28
CA LEU A 194 1.04 1.63 -3.68
C LEU A 194 2.39 1.39 -4.39
N ASN A 195 3.04 0.27 -4.08
CA ASN A 195 4.30 -0.18 -4.63
C ASN A 195 4.18 -1.70 -4.88
N PRO A 196 3.68 -2.11 -6.07
CA PRO A 196 3.33 -3.50 -6.38
C PRO A 196 4.52 -4.47 -6.40
#